data_AF-A0A1V1P8N3-F1
#
_entry.id   AF-A0A1V1P8N3-F1
#
_cell.length_a   1.000
_cell.length_b   1.000
_cell.length_c   1.000
_cell.angle_alpha   90.00
_cell.angle_beta   90.00
_cell.angle_gamma   90.00
#
_symmetry.space_group_name_H-M   'P 1'
#
loop_
_entity.id
_entity.type
_entity.pdbx_description
1 polymer ?
#
loop_
_entity_poly.entity_id
_entity_poly.type
_entity_poly.pdbx_seq_one_letter_code
_entity_poly.pdbx_strand_id
1 'polypeptide(L)'
;MGTWFIEFSYENFYNGRKGYMKNHTFFLLTALLTFSIMIIQVPEYAQGASPDAIENLISTSHTEDVPSQTTTIEMQWTVPTGYTGYYYTLFADASEYTQFTFDTDTSSNDGVNDVEDGADTYVHTGNDTSYYFFVAPVWMNEDFDEEYGPTASFGPIIIDTTPPTGSVTITPNPTTSANVTLELTTDDAVKMHVSNLAAGDGPEMDFETSIPWELDEGEGEKQFMFN
;
A
#
# COMPACT_ATOMS: atom_id res chain seq x y z
N MET A 1 21.54 22.85 22.53
CA MET A 1 21.39 23.11 23.99
C MET A 1 21.14 24.59 24.24
N GLY A 2 19.89 25.04 24.09
CA GLY A 2 19.46 26.40 24.46
C GLY A 2 18.67 26.35 25.76
N THR A 3 19.19 26.97 26.82
CA THR A 3 18.47 27.11 28.09
C THR A 3 17.55 28.32 27.99
N TRP A 4 16.24 28.10 27.84
CA TRP A 4 15.27 29.20 27.88
C TRP A 4 14.90 29.52 29.33
N PHE A 5 15.31 30.70 29.80
CA PHE A 5 14.90 31.23 31.09
C PHE A 5 13.63 32.06 30.90
N ILE A 6 12.52 31.67 31.52
CA ILE A 6 11.32 32.50 31.61
C ILE A 6 11.43 33.33 32.89
N GLU A 7 11.67 34.63 32.75
CA GLU A 7 11.79 35.58 33.86
C GLU A 7 10.42 36.22 34.13
N PHE A 8 9.74 35.83 35.20
CA PHE A 8 8.48 36.47 35.62
C PHE A 8 8.79 37.63 36.58
N SER A 9 8.61 38.86 36.12
CA SER A 9 8.66 40.07 36.97
C SER A 9 7.37 40.18 37.78
N TYR A 10 7.46 40.02 39.11
CA TYR A 10 6.37 40.28 40.03
C TYR A 10 6.27 41.79 40.30
N GLU A 11 5.35 42.49 39.64
CA GLU A 11 4.99 43.85 40.05
C GLU A 11 4.19 43.82 41.36
N ASN A 12 4.74 44.48 42.38
CA ASN A 12 4.20 44.58 43.72
C ASN A 12 2.88 45.36 43.76
N PHE A 13 1.76 44.68 43.97
CA PHE A 13 0.55 45.29 44.50
C PHE A 13 0.66 45.39 46.03
N TYR A 14 1.25 46.47 46.54
CA TYR A 14 1.21 46.79 47.97
C TYR A 14 0.81 48.24 48.18
N ASN A 15 -0.50 48.49 48.27
CA ASN A 15 -1.00 49.75 48.79
C ASN A 15 -2.02 49.52 49.92
N GLY A 16 -1.53 49.76 51.13
CA GLY A 16 -2.28 50.44 52.19
C GLY A 16 -3.29 49.63 53.00
N ARG A 17 -2.84 49.03 54.12
CA ARG A 17 -3.54 49.10 55.42
C ARG A 17 -2.62 48.64 56.55
N LYS A 18 -2.30 49.56 57.46
CA LYS A 18 -1.61 49.28 58.73
C LYS A 18 -2.62 48.77 59.75
N GLY A 19 -2.46 47.52 60.19
CA GLY A 19 -3.16 46.98 61.35
C GLY A 19 -3.36 45.48 61.26
N TYR A 20 -2.95 44.75 62.30
CA TYR A 20 -2.97 43.29 62.46
C TYR A 20 -1.73 42.52 61.97
N MET A 21 -0.61 42.71 62.69
CA MET A 21 0.49 41.75 62.74
C MET A 21 0.29 40.77 63.89
N LYS A 22 -0.07 39.52 63.56
CA LYS A 22 0.27 38.25 64.25
C LYS A 22 -0.62 37.17 63.65
N ASN A 23 -0.22 36.65 62.48
CA ASN A 23 -0.66 35.38 61.87
C ASN A 23 -0.25 35.28 60.38
N HIS A 24 0.29 36.35 59.79
CA HIS A 24 0.68 36.36 58.37
C HIS A 24 2.00 35.63 58.06
N THR A 25 2.87 35.40 59.05
CA THR A 25 4.12 34.65 58.83
C THR A 25 3.90 33.16 58.56
N PHE A 26 2.77 32.61 59.01
CA PHE A 26 2.42 31.19 58.79
C PHE A 26 1.76 30.96 57.42
N PHE A 27 1.07 31.96 56.88
CA PHE A 27 0.42 31.91 55.56
C PHE A 27 1.39 32.16 54.40
N LEU A 28 2.43 32.97 54.62
CA LEU A 28 3.49 33.20 53.62
C LEU A 28 4.43 31.99 53.47
N LEU A 29 4.66 31.23 54.54
CA LEU A 29 5.49 30.02 54.46
C LEU A 29 4.77 28.82 53.80
N THR A 30 3.44 28.76 53.87
CA THR A 30 2.65 27.70 53.20
C THR A 30 2.40 28.00 51.73
N ALA A 31 2.24 29.27 51.34
CA ALA A 31 2.15 29.65 49.92
C ALA A 31 3.47 29.44 49.15
N LEU A 32 4.62 29.50 49.83
CA LEU A 32 5.94 29.18 49.27
C LEU A 32 6.26 27.67 49.23
N LEU A 33 5.55 26.84 50.01
CA LEU A 33 5.80 25.40 50.08
C LEU A 33 4.83 24.56 49.22
N THR A 34 3.70 25.11 48.76
CA THR A 34 2.85 24.45 47.74
C THR A 34 3.23 24.83 46.31
N PHE A 35 4.17 25.76 46.14
CA PHE A 35 4.95 25.90 44.89
C PHE A 35 6.06 24.84 44.82
N SER A 36 5.84 23.71 45.49
CA SER A 36 6.66 22.52 45.42
C SER A 36 6.28 21.77 44.16
N ILE A 37 7.07 22.01 43.11
CA ILE A 37 7.44 20.96 42.14
C ILE A 37 6.23 20.34 41.44
N MET A 38 5.54 21.15 40.65
CA MET A 38 5.04 20.63 39.37
C MET A 38 6.22 20.72 38.39
N ILE A 39 7.23 19.86 38.59
CA ILE A 39 8.14 19.52 37.50
C ILE A 39 7.21 18.84 36.51
N ILE A 40 6.78 19.59 35.51
CA ILE A 40 6.25 19.01 34.29
C ILE A 40 7.42 18.14 33.82
N GLN A 41 7.31 16.84 34.05
CA GLN A 41 8.06 15.87 33.27
C GLN A 41 7.51 16.07 31.87
N VAL A 42 8.08 17.03 31.15
CA VAL A 42 7.99 17.02 29.70
C VAL A 42 8.62 15.67 29.39
N PRO A 43 7.87 14.70 28.85
CA PRO A 43 8.49 13.48 28.39
C PRO A 43 9.65 13.97 27.51
N GLU A 44 10.87 13.62 27.89
CA GLU A 44 11.97 13.70 26.97
C GLU A 44 11.50 12.83 25.81
N TYR A 45 10.99 13.46 24.75
CA TYR A 45 10.78 12.80 23.49
C TYR A 45 12.17 12.31 23.16
N ALA A 46 12.41 11.01 23.41
CA ALA A 46 13.63 10.35 23.06
C ALA A 46 13.77 10.61 21.56
N GLN A 47 14.67 11.51 21.21
CA GLN A 47 14.80 11.96 19.84
C GLN A 47 15.24 10.74 19.03
N GLY A 48 14.35 10.26 18.18
CA GLY A 48 14.64 9.18 17.26
C GLY A 48 15.82 9.60 16.39
N ALA A 49 16.72 8.66 16.10
CA ALA A 49 17.64 8.85 14.98
C ALA A 49 16.81 9.02 13.70
N SER A 50 17.40 9.66 12.68
CA SER A 50 16.83 9.71 11.32
C SER A 50 16.34 8.30 10.92
N PRO A 51 15.16 8.18 10.32
CA PRO A 51 14.48 6.92 10.14
C PRO A 51 15.30 6.01 9.25
N ASP A 52 15.56 4.81 9.77
CA ASP A 52 16.17 3.74 9.00
C ASP A 52 15.24 3.33 7.85
N ALA A 53 15.82 2.70 6.83
CA ALA A 53 15.03 2.11 5.75
C ALA A 53 14.03 1.09 6.31
N ILE A 54 12.84 1.03 5.71
CA ILE A 54 11.88 -0.02 6.05
C ILE A 54 12.44 -1.41 5.73
N GLU A 55 11.97 -2.42 6.46
CA GLU A 55 12.38 -3.81 6.27
C GLU A 55 11.24 -4.69 5.77
N ASN A 56 11.58 -5.80 5.10
CA ASN A 56 10.63 -6.82 4.65
C ASN A 56 9.44 -6.28 3.83
N LEU A 57 9.67 -5.31 2.94
CA LEU A 57 8.66 -4.87 1.99
C LEU A 57 8.28 -6.03 1.06
N ILE A 58 7.02 -6.43 1.09
CA ILE A 58 6.47 -7.53 0.29
C ILE A 58 5.06 -7.19 -0.18
N SER A 59 4.63 -7.83 -1.27
CA SER A 59 3.21 -7.96 -1.60
C SER A 59 2.67 -9.29 -1.07
N THR A 60 1.48 -9.27 -0.48
CA THR A 60 0.77 -10.49 -0.05
C THR A 60 -0.20 -11.02 -1.10
N SER A 61 -0.54 -10.21 -2.11
CA SER A 61 -1.46 -10.59 -3.18
C SER A 61 -0.80 -10.81 -4.54
N HIS A 62 0.43 -10.32 -4.76
CA HIS A 62 1.12 -10.40 -6.04
C HIS A 62 2.56 -10.92 -5.90
N THR A 63 3.08 -11.49 -6.98
CA THR A 63 4.51 -11.79 -7.14
C THR A 63 5.08 -10.85 -8.20
N GLU A 64 6.26 -10.29 -7.94
CA GLU A 64 6.95 -9.38 -8.86
C GLU A 64 7.16 -10.05 -10.23
N ASP A 65 6.94 -9.30 -11.31
CA ASP A 65 7.04 -9.76 -12.70
C ASP A 65 6.12 -10.95 -13.08
N VAL A 66 5.10 -11.27 -12.27
CA VAL A 66 4.14 -12.33 -12.56
C VAL A 66 2.74 -11.74 -12.76
N PRO A 67 2.13 -11.89 -13.95
CA PRO A 67 0.75 -11.47 -14.21
C PRO A 67 -0.25 -12.11 -13.25
N SER A 68 -1.24 -11.33 -12.83
CA SER A 68 -2.30 -11.76 -11.93
C SER A 68 -3.63 -11.15 -12.34
N GLN A 69 -4.71 -11.93 -12.23
CA GLN A 69 -6.09 -11.44 -12.39
C GLN A 69 -6.63 -10.77 -11.12
N THR A 70 -5.84 -10.73 -10.03
CA THR A 70 -6.26 -10.14 -8.76
C THR A 70 -6.20 -8.63 -8.84
N THR A 71 -7.33 -7.95 -8.67
CA THR A 71 -7.39 -6.49 -8.80
C THR A 71 -7.10 -5.70 -7.53
N THR A 72 -6.80 -6.38 -6.43
CA THR A 72 -6.44 -5.77 -5.16
C THR A 72 -4.98 -6.06 -4.86
N ILE A 73 -4.16 -5.02 -4.87
CA ILE A 73 -2.76 -5.10 -4.45
C ILE A 73 -2.70 -4.83 -2.95
N GLU A 74 -2.11 -5.77 -2.22
CA GLU A 74 -1.88 -5.67 -0.78
C GLU A 74 -0.37 -5.66 -0.53
N MET A 75 0.08 -4.65 0.20
CA MET A 75 1.48 -4.42 0.53
C MET A 75 1.67 -4.46 2.05
N GLN A 76 2.78 -5.05 2.49
CA GLN A 76 3.18 -5.11 3.88
C GLN A 76 4.67 -4.83 4.02
N TRP A 77 5.06 -4.18 5.12
CA TRP A 77 6.44 -4.00 5.53
C TRP A 77 6.55 -4.03 7.06
N THR A 78 7.77 -4.18 7.55
CA THR A 78 8.05 -4.19 8.98
C THR A 78 8.27 -2.78 9.47
N VAL A 79 7.47 -2.38 10.47
CA VAL A 79 7.66 -1.15 11.24
C VAL A 79 8.79 -1.39 12.27
N PRO A 80 9.91 -0.64 12.21
CA PRO A 80 10.99 -0.79 13.19
C PRO A 80 10.50 -0.57 14.62
N THR A 81 10.97 -1.39 15.56
CA THR A 81 10.54 -1.27 16.96
C THR A 81 10.98 0.07 17.55
N GLY A 82 10.03 0.83 18.09
CA GLY A 82 10.29 2.15 18.67
C GLY A 82 10.23 3.30 17.66
N TYR A 83 9.93 3.01 16.39
CA TYR A 83 9.56 4.04 15.43
C TYR A 83 8.22 4.68 15.81
N THR A 84 8.16 6.00 15.80
CA THR A 84 6.97 6.79 16.17
C THR A 84 6.55 7.78 15.09
N GLY A 85 7.12 7.65 13.88
CA GLY A 85 6.71 8.43 12.72
C GLY A 85 5.58 7.73 11.95
N TYR A 86 5.38 8.18 10.72
CA TYR A 86 4.41 7.61 9.79
C TYR A 86 5.10 7.25 8.47
N TYR A 87 4.35 6.80 7.47
CA TYR A 87 4.89 6.39 6.19
C TYR A 87 4.11 7.05 5.07
N TYR A 88 4.82 7.59 4.08
CA TYR A 88 4.19 7.90 2.81
C TYR A 88 4.28 6.71 1.87
N THR A 89 3.17 6.42 1.20
CA THR A 89 3.08 5.38 0.18
C THR A 89 2.56 5.96 -1.13
N LEU A 90 2.93 5.33 -2.24
CA LEU A 90 2.46 5.68 -3.57
C LEU A 90 2.35 4.42 -4.43
N PHE A 91 1.18 4.20 -5.01
CA PHE A 91 1.00 3.28 -6.14
C PHE A 91 1.07 4.08 -7.42
N ALA A 92 2.10 3.82 -8.24
CA ALA A 92 2.29 4.50 -9.51
C ALA A 92 2.11 3.52 -10.67
N ASP A 93 1.44 3.98 -11.72
CA ASP A 93 1.45 3.27 -13.00
C ASP A 93 2.88 3.25 -13.56
N ALA A 94 3.32 2.09 -14.06
CA ALA A 94 4.67 1.89 -14.59
C ALA A 94 4.97 2.78 -15.81
N SER A 95 3.94 3.29 -16.50
CA SER A 95 4.09 4.27 -17.59
C SER A 95 4.44 5.67 -17.09
N GLU A 96 4.12 5.99 -15.83
CA GLU A 96 4.43 7.25 -15.19
C GLU A 96 5.76 7.16 -14.44
N TYR A 97 5.88 6.17 -13.55
CA TYR A 97 7.06 6.00 -12.70
C TYR A 97 7.48 4.54 -12.58
N THR A 98 8.75 4.29 -12.85
CA THR A 98 9.45 3.04 -12.49
C THR A 98 10.42 3.25 -11.33
N GLN A 99 10.68 4.51 -10.98
CA GLN A 99 11.49 4.93 -9.86
C GLN A 99 10.87 6.21 -9.29
N PHE A 100 10.82 6.29 -7.96
CA PHE A 100 10.29 7.45 -7.25
C PHE A 100 11.08 7.62 -5.95
N THR A 101 11.21 8.84 -5.47
CA THR A 101 11.84 9.16 -4.19
C THR A 101 10.99 10.20 -3.51
N PHE A 102 10.61 9.92 -2.26
CA PHE A 102 9.88 10.88 -1.45
C PHE A 102 10.82 11.95 -0.90
N ASP A 103 10.39 13.19 -1.03
CA ASP A 103 10.97 14.38 -0.45
C ASP A 103 9.86 15.42 -0.19
N THR A 104 10.25 16.58 0.32
CA THR A 104 9.31 17.68 0.63
C THR A 104 8.55 18.21 -0.58
N ASP A 105 9.07 18.04 -1.80
CA ASP A 105 8.46 18.56 -3.02
C ASP A 105 7.47 17.55 -3.62
N THR A 106 7.74 16.25 -3.45
CA THR A 106 7.03 15.15 -4.11
C THR A 106 5.93 14.52 -3.26
N SER A 107 5.97 14.67 -1.93
CA SER A 107 4.95 14.18 -1.00
C SER A 107 3.61 14.92 -1.08
N SER A 108 3.58 16.07 -1.76
CA SER A 108 2.37 16.87 -1.97
C SER A 108 1.50 16.44 -3.16
N ASN A 109 1.88 15.35 -3.84
CA ASN A 109 1.19 14.84 -5.03
C ASN A 109 -0.12 14.11 -4.71
N ASP A 110 -1.08 14.21 -5.63
CA ASP A 110 -2.32 13.42 -5.61
C ASP A 110 -1.98 11.93 -5.77
N GLY A 111 -2.47 11.08 -4.86
CA GLY A 111 -2.18 9.63 -4.82
C GLY A 111 -1.13 9.18 -3.79
N VAL A 112 -0.50 10.10 -3.07
CA VAL A 112 0.31 9.76 -1.89
C VAL A 112 -0.60 9.55 -0.68
N ASN A 113 -0.46 8.41 -0.01
CA ASN A 113 -1.18 8.12 1.24
C ASN A 113 -0.25 8.16 2.44
N ASP A 114 -0.79 8.55 3.60
CA ASP A 114 -0.14 8.43 4.89
C ASP A 114 -0.72 7.21 5.63
N VAL A 115 0.16 6.36 6.16
CA VAL A 115 -0.18 5.14 6.89
C VAL A 115 0.70 4.96 8.13
N GLU A 116 0.11 4.45 9.21
CA GLU A 116 0.80 4.21 10.50
C GLU A 116 1.21 2.73 10.70
N ASP A 117 0.52 1.78 10.05
CA ASP A 117 0.49 0.37 10.47
C ASP A 117 1.33 -0.61 9.62
N GLY A 118 2.22 -0.11 8.76
CA GLY A 118 3.12 -0.99 7.99
C GLY A 118 2.45 -1.79 6.86
N ALA A 119 1.26 -1.38 6.44
CA ALA A 119 0.52 -2.02 5.37
C ALA A 119 -0.28 -0.99 4.57
N ASP A 120 -0.53 -1.30 3.30
CA ASP A 120 -1.39 -0.50 2.43
C ASP A 120 -2.12 -1.39 1.43
N THR A 121 -3.24 -0.91 0.90
CA THR A 121 -4.07 -1.63 -0.05
C THR A 121 -4.51 -0.71 -1.18
N TYR A 122 -4.36 -1.20 -2.40
CA TYR A 122 -4.76 -0.48 -3.60
C TYR A 122 -5.65 -1.35 -4.47
N VAL A 123 -6.80 -0.80 -4.86
CA VAL A 123 -7.72 -1.41 -5.82
C VAL A 123 -7.56 -0.66 -7.14
N HIS A 124 -6.95 -1.30 -8.13
CA HIS A 124 -6.83 -0.70 -9.45
C HIS A 124 -8.12 -0.89 -10.26
N THR A 125 -8.27 -0.09 -11.32
CA THR A 125 -9.43 -0.15 -12.23
C THR A 125 -9.06 -0.36 -13.69
N GLY A 126 -7.77 -0.28 -14.04
CA GLY A 126 -7.28 -0.50 -15.40
C GLY A 126 -6.97 -1.97 -15.69
N ASN A 127 -7.25 -2.44 -16.90
CA ASN A 127 -6.88 -3.80 -17.33
C ASN A 127 -5.50 -3.76 -18.00
N ASP A 128 -4.72 -4.83 -17.82
CA ASP A 128 -3.44 -5.07 -18.50
C ASP A 128 -2.42 -3.95 -18.25
N THR A 129 -2.34 -3.51 -16.99
CA THR A 129 -1.42 -2.47 -16.56
C THR A 129 -0.43 -3.00 -15.54
N SER A 130 0.68 -2.28 -15.39
CA SER A 130 1.72 -2.61 -14.42
C SER A 130 1.90 -1.44 -13.46
N TYR A 131 2.15 -1.75 -12.18
CA TYR A 131 2.33 -0.74 -11.14
C TYR A 131 3.63 -0.95 -10.38
N TYR A 132 4.12 0.13 -9.78
CA TYR A 132 5.15 0.11 -8.75
C TYR A 132 4.57 0.67 -7.47
N PHE A 133 4.91 0.04 -6.35
CA PHE A 133 4.64 0.55 -5.02
C PHE A 133 5.91 1.20 -4.46
N PHE A 134 5.78 2.40 -3.92
CA PHE A 134 6.85 3.12 -3.24
C PHE A 134 6.42 3.43 -1.81
N VAL A 135 7.38 3.39 -0.88
CA VAL A 135 7.13 3.73 0.52
C VAL A 135 8.37 4.34 1.15
N ALA A 136 8.20 5.39 1.96
CA ALA A 136 9.26 5.99 2.76
C ALA A 136 8.78 6.28 4.19
N PRO A 137 9.60 6.00 5.22
CA PRO A 137 9.31 6.45 6.57
C PRO A 137 9.52 7.96 6.67
N VAL A 138 8.61 8.66 7.34
CA VAL A 138 8.68 10.09 7.63
C VAL A 138 8.60 10.34 9.13
N TRP A 139 9.51 11.18 9.61
CA TRP A 139 9.53 11.62 11.00
C TRP A 139 9.58 13.15 11.09
N MET A 140 9.08 13.67 12.20
CA MET A 140 9.14 15.09 12.51
C MET A 140 10.41 15.38 13.31
N ASN A 141 11.25 16.28 12.81
CA ASN A 141 12.49 16.67 13.47
C ASN A 141 12.24 17.65 14.64
N GLU A 142 13.31 18.18 15.25
CA GLU A 142 13.21 19.09 16.41
C GLU A 142 12.54 20.43 16.11
N ASP A 143 12.50 20.84 14.85
CA ASP A 143 11.88 22.07 14.37
C ASP A 143 10.44 21.84 13.87
N PHE A 144 9.92 20.61 14.01
CA PHE A 144 8.63 20.16 13.47
C PHE A 144 8.57 20.16 11.94
N ASP A 145 9.71 20.01 11.28
CA ASP A 145 9.79 19.78 9.85
C ASP A 145 9.83 18.27 9.57
N GLU A 146 9.21 17.87 8.46
CA GLU A 146 9.27 16.50 7.97
C GLU A 146 10.66 16.18 7.43
N GLU A 147 11.20 15.05 7.86
CA GLU A 147 12.40 14.46 7.29
C GLU A 147 12.08 13.05 6.80
N TYR A 148 12.60 12.74 5.62
CA TYR A 148 12.27 11.55 4.87
C TYR A 148 13.41 10.55 4.98
N GLY A 149 13.08 9.31 5.36
CA GLY A 149 14.00 8.20 5.28
C GLY A 149 14.14 7.67 3.85
N PRO A 150 14.98 6.63 3.66
CA PRO A 150 15.16 6.01 2.35
C PRO A 150 13.85 5.48 1.77
N THR A 151 13.54 5.84 0.52
CA THR A 151 12.42 5.26 -0.22
C THR A 151 12.74 3.83 -0.64
N ALA A 152 11.84 2.90 -0.31
CA ALA A 152 11.85 1.53 -0.81
C ALA A 152 10.77 1.36 -1.88
N SER A 153 10.95 0.37 -2.75
CA SER A 153 10.01 0.09 -3.84
C SER A 153 9.78 -1.41 -4.02
N PHE A 154 8.61 -1.76 -4.53
CA PHE A 154 8.26 -3.11 -4.98
C PHE A 154 7.54 -3.04 -6.32
N GLY A 155 7.98 -3.84 -7.28
CA GLY A 155 7.36 -3.93 -8.60
C GLY A 155 8.37 -4.28 -9.69
N PRO A 156 7.88 -4.62 -10.89
CA PRO A 156 6.53 -4.36 -11.35
C PRO A 156 5.51 -5.38 -10.83
N ILE A 157 4.34 -4.85 -10.45
CA ILE A 157 3.13 -5.63 -10.16
C ILE A 157 2.30 -5.64 -11.43
N ILE A 158 2.17 -6.79 -12.07
CA ILE A 158 1.49 -6.94 -13.36
C ILE A 158 0.06 -7.40 -13.13
N ILE A 159 -0.90 -6.61 -13.60
CA ILE A 159 -2.31 -6.94 -13.49
C ILE A 159 -2.84 -7.20 -14.89
N ASP A 160 -3.30 -8.42 -15.09
CA ASP A 160 -3.77 -8.94 -16.36
C ASP A 160 -5.15 -9.52 -16.13
N THR A 161 -6.16 -8.82 -16.66
CA THR A 161 -7.58 -9.17 -16.45
C THR A 161 -8.32 -9.35 -17.77
N THR A 162 -7.63 -9.18 -18.89
CA THR A 162 -8.18 -9.42 -20.21
C THR A 162 -8.05 -10.92 -20.50
N PRO A 163 -9.18 -11.64 -20.62
CA PRO A 163 -9.10 -13.04 -21.00
C PRO A 163 -8.55 -13.16 -22.43
N PRO A 164 -7.82 -14.24 -22.74
CA PRO A 164 -7.37 -14.50 -24.09
C PRO A 164 -8.53 -14.54 -25.07
N THR A 165 -8.30 -14.02 -26.28
CA THR A 165 -9.25 -14.12 -27.38
C THR A 165 -8.78 -15.12 -28.42
N GLY A 166 -9.70 -15.58 -29.25
CA GLY A 166 -9.34 -16.55 -30.27
C GLY A 166 -10.45 -16.92 -31.23
N SER A 167 -10.12 -17.80 -32.15
CA SER A 167 -11.06 -18.34 -33.12
C SER A 167 -10.91 -19.85 -33.22
N VAL A 168 -12.03 -20.50 -33.53
CA VAL A 168 -12.09 -21.94 -33.74
C VAL A 168 -12.71 -22.18 -35.11
N THR A 169 -12.05 -23.00 -35.92
CA THR A 169 -12.63 -23.51 -37.16
C THR A 169 -12.63 -25.04 -37.13
N ILE A 170 -13.64 -25.63 -37.76
CA ILE A 170 -13.84 -27.08 -37.79
C ILE A 170 -13.49 -27.59 -39.18
N THR A 171 -12.70 -28.65 -39.27
CA THR A 171 -12.33 -29.31 -40.53
C THR A 171 -12.58 -30.82 -40.44
N PRO A 172 -13.26 -31.44 -41.43
CA PRO A 172 -13.91 -30.82 -42.59
C PRO A 172 -15.21 -30.09 -42.20
N ASN A 173 -15.56 -29.05 -42.97
CA ASN A 173 -16.82 -28.32 -42.82
C ASN A 173 -17.38 -27.98 -44.23
N PRO A 174 -18.63 -28.38 -44.59
CA PRO A 174 -19.57 -29.16 -43.79
C PRO A 174 -19.16 -30.64 -43.67
N THR A 175 -19.59 -31.30 -42.60
CA THR A 175 -19.31 -32.74 -42.35
C THR A 175 -20.48 -33.41 -41.66
N THR A 176 -20.58 -34.73 -41.82
CA THR A 176 -21.48 -35.60 -41.06
C THR A 176 -20.71 -36.59 -40.18
N SER A 177 -19.39 -36.47 -40.13
CA SER A 177 -18.52 -37.27 -39.26
C SER A 177 -18.55 -36.71 -37.84
N ALA A 178 -18.62 -37.60 -36.84
CA ALA A 178 -18.42 -37.23 -35.45
C ALA A 178 -16.95 -36.83 -35.18
N ASN A 179 -16.01 -37.40 -35.94
CA ASN A 179 -14.61 -37.06 -35.85
C ASN A 179 -14.32 -35.84 -36.74
N VAL A 180 -13.83 -34.77 -36.11
CA VAL A 180 -13.41 -33.52 -36.74
C VAL A 180 -12.05 -33.08 -36.20
N THR A 181 -11.43 -32.12 -36.88
CA THR A 181 -10.26 -31.41 -36.38
C THR A 181 -10.66 -29.97 -36.06
N LEU A 182 -10.28 -29.52 -34.88
CA LEU A 182 -10.39 -28.13 -34.47
C LEU A 182 -9.10 -27.42 -34.82
N GLU A 183 -9.19 -26.36 -35.60
CA GLU A 183 -8.08 -25.46 -35.89
C GLU A 183 -8.31 -24.17 -35.10
N LEU A 184 -7.34 -23.85 -34.23
CA LEU A 184 -7.44 -22.85 -33.18
C LEU A 184 -6.42 -21.75 -33.41
N THR A 185 -6.83 -20.50 -33.18
CA THR A 185 -5.95 -19.35 -33.11
C THR A 185 -6.24 -18.59 -31.83
N THR A 186 -5.21 -18.10 -31.16
CA THR A 186 -5.33 -17.21 -30.01
C THR A 186 -4.27 -16.11 -30.10
N ASP A 187 -4.52 -15.00 -29.42
CA ASP A 187 -3.54 -13.93 -29.17
C ASP A 187 -2.52 -14.32 -28.09
N ASP A 188 -2.97 -14.83 -26.95
CA ASP A 188 -2.12 -15.03 -25.76
C ASP A 188 -2.49 -16.24 -24.89
N ALA A 189 -3.48 -17.08 -25.26
CA ALA A 189 -3.81 -18.26 -24.47
C ALA A 189 -2.65 -19.26 -24.42
N VAL A 190 -2.35 -19.74 -23.22
CA VAL A 190 -1.40 -20.83 -22.97
C VAL A 190 -2.10 -22.13 -22.57
N LYS A 191 -3.37 -22.03 -22.15
CA LYS A 191 -4.24 -23.15 -21.81
C LYS A 191 -5.55 -23.07 -22.59
N MET A 192 -6.30 -24.16 -22.58
CA MET A 192 -7.63 -24.21 -23.18
C MET A 192 -8.50 -25.31 -22.57
N HIS A 193 -9.81 -25.18 -22.77
CA HIS A 193 -10.80 -26.22 -22.46
C HIS A 193 -11.60 -26.57 -23.71
N VAL A 194 -11.75 -27.87 -23.96
CA VAL A 194 -12.56 -28.42 -25.06
C VAL A 194 -13.69 -29.27 -24.48
N SER A 195 -14.94 -28.97 -24.83
CA SER A 195 -16.11 -29.66 -24.27
C SER A 195 -17.26 -29.80 -25.27
N ASN A 196 -17.97 -30.92 -25.20
CA ASN A 196 -19.21 -31.17 -25.95
C ASN A 196 -20.45 -30.60 -25.25
N LEU A 197 -20.34 -30.12 -24.01
CA LEU A 197 -21.47 -29.74 -23.15
C LEU A 197 -21.57 -28.23 -22.92
N ALA A 198 -20.52 -27.63 -22.36
CA ALA A 198 -20.45 -26.19 -22.09
C ALA A 198 -19.00 -25.70 -22.03
N ALA A 199 -18.80 -24.39 -22.28
CA ALA A 199 -17.51 -23.72 -22.15
C ALA A 199 -16.93 -23.90 -20.74
N GLY A 200 -15.66 -24.30 -20.64
CA GLY A 200 -14.95 -24.49 -19.36
C GLY A 200 -15.18 -25.84 -18.66
N ASP A 201 -16.16 -26.64 -19.07
CA ASP A 201 -16.45 -27.95 -18.44
C ASP A 201 -15.48 -29.08 -18.87
N GLY A 202 -14.64 -28.82 -19.88
CA GLY A 202 -13.62 -29.76 -20.34
C GLY A 202 -12.39 -29.80 -19.41
N PRO A 203 -11.52 -30.80 -19.53
CA PRO A 203 -10.21 -30.76 -18.88
C PRO A 203 -9.40 -29.57 -19.38
N GLU A 204 -8.65 -28.92 -18.49
CA GLU A 204 -7.64 -27.94 -18.88
C GLU A 204 -6.48 -28.68 -19.58
N MET A 205 -6.05 -28.16 -20.73
CA MET A 205 -4.93 -28.70 -21.50
C MET A 205 -4.04 -27.58 -22.03
N ASP A 206 -2.79 -27.90 -22.34
CA ASP A 206 -1.87 -26.98 -23.00
C ASP A 206 -2.43 -26.56 -24.36
N PHE A 207 -2.35 -25.28 -24.71
CA PHE A 207 -2.87 -24.78 -25.99
C PHE A 207 -2.19 -25.48 -27.18
N GLU A 208 -3.01 -25.97 -28.10
CA GLU A 208 -2.57 -26.53 -29.37
C GLU A 208 -3.35 -25.87 -30.51
N THR A 209 -2.71 -25.61 -31.64
CA THR A 209 -3.37 -24.97 -32.79
C THR A 209 -4.25 -25.93 -33.58
N SER A 210 -4.10 -27.24 -33.40
CA SER A 210 -4.85 -28.26 -34.15
C SER A 210 -5.08 -29.50 -33.29
N ILE A 211 -6.34 -29.85 -33.02
CA ILE A 211 -6.71 -30.95 -32.12
C ILE A 211 -7.73 -31.88 -32.80
N PRO A 212 -7.53 -33.20 -32.77
CA PRO A 212 -8.57 -34.14 -33.12
C PRO A 212 -9.68 -34.13 -32.07
N TRP A 213 -10.93 -34.02 -32.50
CA TRP A 213 -12.06 -33.95 -31.60
C TRP A 213 -13.22 -34.83 -32.06
N GLU A 214 -13.78 -35.57 -31.11
CA GLU A 214 -14.93 -36.45 -31.31
C GLU A 214 -16.19 -35.77 -30.74
N LEU A 215 -17.13 -35.47 -31.63
CA LEU A 215 -18.43 -34.89 -31.31
C LEU A 215 -19.37 -35.98 -30.77
N ASP A 216 -19.97 -35.72 -29.61
CA ASP A 216 -21.03 -36.57 -29.10
C ASP A 216 -22.29 -36.51 -29.97
N GLU A 217 -23.02 -37.63 -30.05
CA GLU A 217 -24.28 -37.70 -30.79
C GLU A 217 -25.34 -36.74 -30.18
N GLY A 218 -26.01 -35.95 -31.04
CA GLY A 218 -27.13 -35.10 -30.66
C GLY A 218 -27.15 -33.74 -31.39
N GLU A 219 -28.33 -33.13 -31.47
CA GLU A 219 -28.48 -31.75 -31.95
C GLU A 219 -28.13 -30.75 -30.82
N GLY A 220 -27.39 -29.69 -31.14
CA GLY A 220 -27.07 -28.61 -30.20
C GLY A 220 -25.81 -27.82 -30.57
N GLU A 221 -25.69 -26.58 -30.07
CA GLU A 221 -24.46 -25.79 -30.16
C GLU A 221 -23.35 -26.42 -29.30
N LYS A 222 -22.11 -26.37 -29.80
CA LYS A 222 -20.93 -26.82 -29.07
C LYS A 222 -20.03 -25.60 -28.80
N GLN A 223 -19.43 -25.53 -27.62
CA GLN A 223 -18.77 -24.31 -27.12
C GLN A 223 -17.32 -24.55 -26.69
N PHE A 224 -16.49 -23.51 -26.81
CA PHE A 224 -15.05 -23.52 -26.53
C PHE A 224 -14.66 -22.32 -25.65
N MET A 225 -13.59 -22.47 -24.87
CA MET A 225 -13.05 -21.41 -24.00
C MET A 225 -11.52 -21.43 -24.02
N PHE A 226 -10.93 -20.25 -24.25
CA PHE A 226 -9.49 -20.00 -24.11
C PHE A 226 -9.20 -19.54 -22.68
N ASN A 227 -8.07 -19.97 -22.11
CA ASN A 227 -7.64 -19.64 -20.74
C ASN A 227 -6.15 -19.29 -20.67
#